data_AF-A0A3D2P5M9-F1
#
_entry.id   AF-A0A3D2P5M9-F1
#
_cell.length_a   1.000
_cell.length_b   1.000
_cell.length_c   1.000
_cell.angle_alpha   90.00
_cell.angle_beta   90.00
_cell.angle_gamma   90.00
#
_symmetry.space_group_name_H-M   'P 1'
#
loop_
_entity.id
_entity.type
_entity.pdbx_description
1 polymer ?
#
loop_
_entity_poly.entity_id
_entity_poly.type
_entity_poly.pdbx_seq_one_letter_code
_entity_poly.pdbx_strand_id
1 'polypeptide(L)'
;GAGIGLFLAIIGFKNAGIVVDHPATLVTLGDMGSAPVLLAFAGIVIMAVLDRLSVQGSVIIGILAVSIFAWATGIAEINGIIGSVPAPIHAFQLDFSALATGGFIGVAFAFLFVDFLDTAGTLTSVANLTGRVNKDGKVENIDRALLSDSAATVIGSVAGTSNTTSYIESGAGIKQGGSTGLTAVTV
;
A
#
# COMPACT_ATOMS: atom_id res chain seq x y z
N GLY A 1 8.57 8.23 -2.28
CA GLY A 1 7.66 8.69 -1.21
C GLY A 1 6.44 9.43 -1.76
N ALA A 2 6.56 10.72 -2.06
CA ALA A 2 5.40 11.57 -2.37
C ALA A 2 4.58 11.14 -3.61
N GLY A 3 5.23 10.65 -4.67
CA GLY A 3 4.54 10.22 -5.90
C GLY A 3 3.63 8.99 -5.71
N ILE A 4 4.12 7.96 -5.02
CA ILE A 4 3.38 6.72 -4.76
C ILE A 4 2.27 6.97 -3.75
N GLY A 5 2.52 7.78 -2.72
CA GLY A 5 1.48 8.21 -1.78
C GLY A 5 0.34 8.98 -2.46
N LEU A 6 0.66 9.88 -3.39
CA LEU A 6 -0.36 10.60 -4.16
C LEU A 6 -1.14 9.67 -5.10
N PHE A 7 -0.45 8.69 -5.71
CA PHE A 7 -1.09 7.68 -6.55
C PHE A 7 -2.07 6.79 -5.77
N LEU A 8 -1.66 6.29 -4.60
CA LEU A 8 -2.53 5.53 -3.70
C LEU A 8 -3.71 6.38 -3.19
N ALA A 9 -3.47 7.66 -2.90
CA ALA A 9 -4.55 8.59 -2.53
C ALA A 9 -5.57 8.75 -3.66
N ILE A 10 -5.13 8.86 -4.92
CA ILE A 10 -6.03 8.92 -6.09
C ILE A 10 -6.84 7.63 -6.23
N ILE A 11 -6.22 6.46 -6.08
CA ILE A 11 -6.94 5.17 -6.11
C ILE A 11 -7.97 5.10 -4.99
N GLY A 12 -7.60 5.51 -3.78
CA GLY A 12 -8.50 5.58 -2.63
C GLY A 12 -9.69 6.52 -2.89
N PHE A 13 -9.44 7.70 -3.43
CA PHE A 13 -10.49 8.66 -3.81
C PHE A 13 -11.38 8.15 -4.93
N LYS A 14 -10.82 7.39 -5.89
CA LYS A 14 -11.61 6.73 -6.93
C LYS A 14 -12.55 5.67 -6.34
N ASN A 15 -12.03 4.80 -5.47
CA ASN A 15 -12.82 3.76 -4.80
C ASN A 15 -13.89 4.34 -3.87
N ALA A 16 -13.62 5.48 -3.23
CA ALA A 16 -14.57 6.18 -2.38
C ALA A 16 -15.63 6.98 -3.17
N GLY A 17 -15.50 7.11 -4.49
CA GLY A 17 -16.39 7.92 -5.33
C GLY A 17 -16.13 9.43 -5.25
N ILE A 18 -15.02 9.88 -4.66
CA ILE A 18 -14.59 11.28 -4.62
C ILE A 18 -14.07 11.71 -6.00
N VAL A 19 -13.34 10.82 -6.66
CA VAL A 19 -12.81 11.00 -8.03
C VAL A 19 -13.53 10.06 -8.97
N VAL A 20 -14.17 10.61 -10.01
CA VAL A 20 -14.84 9.84 -11.06
C VAL A 20 -14.17 10.11 -12.40
N ASP A 21 -14.19 9.13 -13.30
CA ASP A 21 -13.61 9.28 -14.64
C ASP A 21 -14.42 10.31 -15.45
N HIS A 22 -13.74 11.29 -16.03
CA HIS A 22 -14.33 12.24 -16.99
C HIS A 22 -13.69 12.04 -18.36
N PRO A 23 -14.46 11.99 -19.47
CA PRO A 23 -13.94 11.72 -20.81
C PRO A 23 -12.93 12.74 -21.35
N ALA A 24 -12.73 13.88 -20.66
CA ALA A 24 -11.85 14.97 -21.10
C ALA A 24 -10.66 15.22 -20.16
N THR A 25 -10.80 14.98 -18.86
CA THR A 25 -9.79 15.32 -17.84
C THR A 25 -9.31 14.09 -17.07
N LEU A 26 -9.89 12.91 -17.31
CA LEU A 26 -9.64 11.65 -16.58
C LEU A 26 -9.93 11.71 -15.07
N VAL A 27 -10.31 12.88 -14.54
CA VAL A 27 -10.60 13.17 -13.14
C VAL A 27 -11.70 14.24 -13.09
N THR A 28 -12.83 13.92 -12.47
CA THR A 28 -13.85 14.88 -12.03
C THR A 28 -14.25 14.60 -10.58
N LEU A 29 -14.81 15.59 -9.89
CA LEU A 29 -15.45 15.40 -8.59
C LEU A 29 -16.71 14.54 -8.76
N GLY A 30 -16.82 13.50 -7.93
CA GLY A 30 -18.05 12.71 -7.81
C GLY A 30 -19.10 13.39 -6.94
N ASP A 31 -20.14 12.65 -6.57
CA ASP A 31 -21.19 13.16 -5.70
C ASP A 31 -20.71 13.25 -4.24
N MET A 32 -20.37 14.48 -3.84
CA MET A 32 -19.88 14.80 -2.50
C MET A 32 -20.92 14.56 -1.39
N GLY A 33 -22.21 14.45 -1.73
CA GLY A 33 -23.28 14.14 -0.80
C GLY A 33 -23.50 12.64 -0.59
N SER A 34 -22.83 11.79 -1.38
CA SER A 34 -23.02 10.34 -1.30
C SER A 34 -22.46 9.76 0.00
N ALA A 35 -23.15 8.75 0.53
CA ALA A 35 -22.76 8.10 1.78
C ALA A 35 -21.31 7.53 1.77
N PRO A 36 -20.80 6.92 0.69
CA PRO A 36 -19.41 6.46 0.62
C PRO A 36 -18.38 7.58 0.73
N VAL A 37 -18.63 8.73 0.08
CA VAL A 37 -17.73 9.90 0.14
C VAL A 37 -17.69 10.47 1.56
N LEU A 38 -18.84 10.62 2.21
CA LEU A 38 -18.92 11.13 3.58
C LEU A 38 -18.23 10.20 4.58
N LEU A 39 -18.35 8.88 4.41
CA LEU A 39 -17.63 7.90 5.23
C LEU A 39 -16.13 7.98 5.04
N ALA A 40 -15.65 8.15 3.80
CA ALA A 40 -14.23 8.33 3.51
C ALA A 40 -13.66 9.60 4.19
N PHE A 41 -14.38 10.72 4.10
CA PHE A 41 -14.00 11.94 4.82
C PHE A 41 -14.02 11.76 6.34
N ALA A 42 -15.07 11.14 6.88
CA ALA A 42 -15.17 10.85 8.30
C ALA A 42 -14.01 9.98 8.78
N GLY A 43 -13.61 8.96 8.00
CA GLY A 43 -12.47 8.11 8.31
C GLY A 43 -11.15 8.85 8.38
N ILE A 44 -10.87 9.71 7.40
CA ILE A 44 -9.67 10.56 7.40
C ILE A 44 -9.65 11.46 8.63
N VAL A 45 -10.79 12.09 8.96
CA VAL A 45 -10.90 12.96 10.14
C VAL A 45 -10.68 12.18 11.44
N ILE A 46 -11.31 11.00 11.60
CA ILE A 46 -11.14 10.16 12.79
C ILE A 46 -9.67 9.74 12.95
N MET A 47 -9.03 9.27 11.88
CA MET A 47 -7.61 8.90 11.91
C MET A 47 -6.72 10.08 12.29
N ALA A 48 -6.95 11.27 11.71
CA ALA A 48 -6.18 12.47 12.01
C ALA A 48 -6.37 12.95 13.46
N VAL A 49 -7.59 12.88 13.99
CA VAL A 49 -7.89 13.23 15.39
C VAL A 49 -7.22 12.24 16.35
N LEU A 50 -7.33 10.93 16.10
CA LEU A 50 -6.70 9.91 16.94
C LEU A 50 -5.17 10.01 16.91
N ASP A 51 -4.58 10.31 15.74
CA ASP A 51 -3.15 10.56 15.59
C ASP A 51 -2.72 11.81 16.38
N ARG A 52 -3.50 12.90 16.31
CA ARG A 52 -3.26 14.11 17.10
C ARG A 52 -3.34 13.85 18.62
N LEU A 53 -4.21 12.93 19.03
CA LEU A 53 -4.36 12.49 20.42
C LEU A 53 -3.30 11.47 20.84
N SER A 54 -2.34 11.13 19.97
CA SER A 54 -1.26 10.18 20.24
C SER A 54 -1.76 8.78 20.64
N VAL A 55 -2.91 8.36 20.11
CA VAL A 55 -3.46 7.02 20.33
C VAL A 55 -2.72 6.01 19.45
N GLN A 56 -2.17 4.97 20.08
CA GLN A 56 -1.51 3.87 19.36
C GLN A 56 -2.52 3.11 18.49
N GLY A 57 -2.18 2.86 17.23
CA GLY A 57 -3.09 2.23 16.26
C GLY A 57 -4.15 3.17 15.68
N SER A 58 -3.94 4.50 15.69
CA SER A 58 -4.87 5.51 15.15
C SER A 58 -5.46 5.16 13.77
N VAL A 59 -4.62 4.68 12.85
CA VAL A 59 -5.04 4.24 11.51
C VAL A 59 -5.97 3.02 11.57
N ILE A 60 -5.59 1.98 12.32
CA ILE A 60 -6.38 0.74 12.45
C ILE A 60 -7.72 1.03 13.13
N ILE A 61 -7.71 1.80 14.21
CA ILE A 61 -8.93 2.19 14.95
C ILE A 61 -9.85 3.00 14.03
N GLY A 62 -9.31 3.92 13.23
CA GLY A 62 -10.10 4.68 12.26
C GLY A 62 -10.76 3.80 11.21
N ILE A 63 -10.02 2.85 10.63
CA ILE A 63 -10.55 1.87 9.67
C ILE A 63 -11.67 1.03 10.30
N LEU A 64 -11.44 0.49 11.50
CA LEU A 64 -12.45 -0.31 12.22
C LEU A 64 -13.69 0.51 12.58
N ALA A 65 -13.54 1.74 13.07
CA ALA A 65 -14.65 2.59 13.45
C ALA A 65 -15.57 2.89 12.25
N VAL A 66 -14.98 3.26 11.10
CA VAL A 66 -15.75 3.52 9.86
C VAL A 66 -16.36 2.23 9.32
N SER A 67 -15.66 1.11 9.40
CA SER A 67 -16.17 -0.18 8.89
C SER A 67 -17.37 -0.65 9.72
N ILE A 68 -17.28 -0.58 11.05
CA ILE A 68 -18.40 -0.91 11.96
C ILE A 68 -19.58 0.02 11.72
N PHE A 69 -19.32 1.32 11.54
CA PHE A 69 -20.38 2.27 11.25
C PHE A 69 -21.04 2.00 9.88
N ALA A 70 -20.27 1.68 8.85
CA ALA A 70 -20.78 1.33 7.53
C ALA A 70 -21.64 0.06 7.57
N TRP A 71 -21.26 -0.94 8.38
CA TRP A 71 -22.08 -2.12 8.60
C TRP A 71 -23.35 -1.82 9.40
N ALA A 72 -23.26 -1.02 10.47
CA ALA A 72 -24.39 -0.68 11.34
C ALA A 72 -25.46 0.16 10.61
N THR A 73 -25.03 1.00 9.66
CA THR A 73 -25.93 1.82 8.83
C THR A 73 -26.45 1.09 7.59
N GLY A 74 -26.00 -0.14 7.34
CA GLY A 74 -26.39 -0.93 6.16
C GLY A 74 -25.80 -0.42 4.84
N ILE A 75 -24.82 0.50 4.90
CA ILE A 75 -24.11 1.00 3.71
C ILE A 75 -23.16 -0.08 3.15
N ALA A 76 -22.58 -0.89 4.03
CA ALA A 76 -21.72 -2.01 3.66
C ALA A 76 -22.39 -3.35 3.99
N GLU A 77 -22.40 -4.25 3.02
CA GLU A 77 -22.91 -5.61 3.21
C GLU A 77 -21.88 -6.50 3.91
N ILE A 78 -22.32 -7.26 4.91
CA ILE A 78 -21.48 -8.28 5.55
C ILE A 78 -21.61 -9.58 4.74
N ASN A 79 -20.69 -9.77 3.80
CA ASN A 79 -20.62 -10.99 2.99
C ASN A 79 -19.87 -12.12 3.73
N GLY A 80 -20.38 -12.51 4.91
CA GLY A 80 -19.82 -13.56 5.77
C GLY A 80 -18.67 -13.10 6.68
N ILE A 81 -18.38 -13.92 7.72
CA ILE A 81 -17.28 -13.66 8.69
C ILE A 81 -15.99 -14.36 8.24
N ILE A 82 -16.11 -15.46 7.50
CA ILE A 82 -14.99 -16.23 6.95
C ILE A 82 -15.24 -16.33 5.44
N GLY A 83 -14.47 -15.56 4.68
CA GLY A 83 -14.43 -15.72 3.22
C GLY A 83 -13.81 -17.07 2.85
N SER A 84 -14.23 -17.65 1.73
CA SER A 84 -13.52 -18.77 1.14
C SER A 84 -12.10 -18.31 0.79
N VAL A 85 -11.07 -19.04 1.23
CA VAL A 85 -9.69 -18.79 0.79
C VAL A 85 -9.67 -18.92 -0.73
N PRO A 86 -9.32 -17.86 -1.48
CA PRO A 86 -9.22 -17.96 -2.93
C PRO A 86 -8.22 -19.06 -3.29
N ALA A 87 -8.62 -19.96 -4.19
CA ALA A 87 -7.67 -20.95 -4.69
C ALA A 87 -6.51 -20.21 -5.38
N PRO A 88 -5.25 -20.65 -5.20
CA PRO A 88 -4.08 -20.02 -5.81
C PRO A 88 -3.99 -20.37 -7.30
N ILE A 89 -5.00 -19.96 -8.07
CA ILE A 89 -5.19 -20.33 -9.47
C ILE A 89 -4.05 -19.83 -10.37
N HIS A 90 -3.36 -18.76 -9.97
CA HIS A 90 -2.27 -18.15 -10.72
C HIS A 90 -0.88 -18.59 -10.25
N ALA A 91 -0.78 -19.39 -9.18
CA ALA A 91 0.50 -19.89 -8.72
C ALA A 91 1.11 -20.82 -9.77
N PHE A 92 2.39 -20.60 -10.08
CA PHE A 92 3.16 -21.34 -11.09
C PHE A 92 2.62 -21.26 -12.53
N GLN A 93 1.64 -20.39 -12.82
CA GLN A 93 1.17 -20.14 -14.19
C GLN A 93 2.08 -19.14 -14.91
N LEU A 94 3.33 -19.53 -15.13
CA LEU A 94 4.31 -18.69 -15.81
C LEU A 94 4.10 -18.72 -17.33
N ASP A 95 3.75 -17.57 -17.90
CA ASP A 95 3.68 -17.39 -19.35
C ASP A 95 4.89 -16.61 -19.87
N PHE A 96 5.72 -17.28 -20.66
CA PHE A 96 6.91 -16.68 -21.29
C PHE A 96 6.70 -16.37 -22.78
N SER A 97 5.48 -16.54 -23.31
CA SER A 97 5.18 -16.34 -24.73
C SER A 97 5.49 -14.91 -25.21
N ALA A 98 5.31 -13.93 -24.33
CA ALA A 98 5.52 -12.51 -24.62
C ALA A 98 6.94 -12.01 -24.27
N LEU A 99 7.83 -12.85 -23.70
CA LEU A 99 9.10 -12.41 -23.09
C LEU A 99 10.01 -11.64 -24.06
N ALA A 100 10.03 -12.03 -25.34
CA ALA A 100 10.86 -11.41 -26.38
C ALA A 100 10.15 -10.27 -27.14
N THR A 101 8.91 -9.91 -26.76
CA THR A 101 8.19 -8.83 -27.43
C THR A 101 8.70 -7.47 -26.94
N GLY A 102 8.83 -6.51 -27.85
CA GLY A 102 9.25 -5.15 -27.48
C GLY A 102 8.32 -4.48 -26.46
N GLY A 103 7.01 -4.82 -26.51
CA GLY A 103 6.03 -4.37 -25.53
C GLY A 103 6.31 -4.90 -24.13
N PHE A 104 6.56 -6.21 -23.99
CA PHE A 104 6.92 -6.80 -22.70
C PHE A 104 8.23 -6.23 -22.16
N ILE A 105 9.27 -6.14 -23.00
CA ILE A 105 10.58 -5.61 -22.60
C ILE A 105 10.43 -4.16 -22.11
N GLY A 106 9.71 -3.32 -22.83
CA GLY A 106 9.47 -1.92 -22.44
C GLY A 106 8.74 -1.81 -21.10
N VAL A 107 7.68 -2.60 -20.91
CA VAL A 107 6.93 -2.64 -19.64
C VAL A 107 7.81 -3.17 -18.50
N ALA A 108 8.56 -4.25 -18.73
CA ALA A 108 9.46 -4.83 -17.74
C ALA A 108 10.54 -3.83 -17.28
N PHE A 109 11.15 -3.09 -18.22
CA PHE A 109 12.10 -2.02 -17.87
C PHE A 109 11.45 -0.88 -17.10
N ALA A 110 10.26 -0.43 -17.51
CA ALA A 110 9.54 0.62 -16.78
C ALA A 110 9.22 0.19 -15.34
N PHE A 111 8.67 -1.02 -15.15
CA PHE A 111 8.37 -1.55 -13.82
C PHE A 111 9.64 -1.77 -12.99
N LEU A 112 10.74 -2.26 -13.57
CA LEU A 112 12.02 -2.39 -12.87
C LEU A 112 12.48 -1.07 -12.25
N PHE A 113 12.44 0.03 -13.01
CA PHE A 113 12.86 1.33 -12.47
C PHE A 113 11.87 1.89 -11.46
N VAL A 114 10.57 1.70 -11.67
CA VAL A 114 9.55 2.12 -10.70
C VAL A 114 9.74 1.37 -9.37
N ASP A 115 9.90 0.04 -9.43
CA ASP A 115 10.08 -0.84 -8.27
C ASP A 115 11.40 -0.53 -7.55
N PHE A 116 12.50 -0.40 -8.29
CA PHE A 116 13.80 -0.04 -7.72
C PHE A 116 13.77 1.31 -6.99
N LEU A 117 13.17 2.34 -7.60
CA LEU A 117 13.07 3.66 -7.00
C LEU A 117 12.10 3.71 -5.82
N ASP A 118 11.05 2.88 -5.84
CA ASP A 118 10.15 2.73 -4.70
C ASP A 118 10.87 2.08 -3.53
N THR A 119 11.47 0.90 -3.72
CA THR A 119 12.19 0.17 -2.67
C THR A 119 13.33 1.02 -2.12
N ALA A 120 14.16 1.64 -2.96
CA ALA A 120 15.24 2.50 -2.50
C ALA A 120 14.70 3.73 -1.72
N GLY A 121 13.64 4.36 -2.21
CA GLY A 121 13.02 5.52 -1.56
C GLY A 121 12.38 5.16 -0.21
N THR A 122 11.71 4.02 -0.15
CA THR A 122 11.04 3.50 1.05
C THR A 122 12.04 3.04 2.09
N LEU A 123 13.05 2.26 1.71
CA LEU A 123 14.14 1.86 2.61
C LEU A 123 14.88 3.07 3.17
N THR A 124 15.16 4.08 2.35
CA THR A 124 15.80 5.32 2.82
C THR A 124 14.93 6.07 3.82
N SER A 125 13.63 6.19 3.55
CA SER A 125 12.70 6.85 4.47
C SER A 125 12.58 6.10 5.81
N VAL A 126 12.45 4.78 5.76
CA VAL A 126 12.36 3.92 6.95
C VAL A 126 13.67 3.89 7.73
N ALA A 127 14.82 3.86 7.06
CA ALA A 127 16.13 3.94 7.70
C ALA A 127 16.33 5.26 8.46
N ASN A 128 15.87 6.38 7.89
CA ASN A 128 15.89 7.67 8.58
C ASN A 128 15.01 7.66 9.85
N LEU A 129 13.84 7.03 9.81
CA LEU A 129 12.94 6.91 10.97
C LEU A 129 13.50 5.99 12.07
N THR A 130 14.33 5.01 11.71
CA THR A 130 14.92 4.03 12.64
C THR A 130 16.33 4.38 13.08
N GLY A 131 16.91 5.48 12.58
CA GLY A 131 18.29 5.87 12.87
C GLY A 131 19.35 4.98 12.23
N ARG A 132 19.01 4.20 11.20
CA ARG A 132 19.90 3.27 10.47
C ARG A 132 20.59 3.93 9.28
N VAL A 133 20.89 5.21 9.41
CA VAL A 133 21.65 5.99 8.42
C VAL A 133 22.98 6.34 9.04
N ASN A 134 24.06 5.89 8.41
CA ASN A 134 25.43 6.14 8.84
C ASN A 134 25.78 7.63 8.78
N LYS A 135 26.88 8.01 9.45
CA LYS A 135 27.39 9.39 9.47
C LYS A 135 27.65 9.97 8.07
N ASP A 136 27.89 9.12 7.08
CA ASP A 136 28.10 9.48 5.68
C ASP A 136 26.78 9.63 4.88
N GLY A 137 25.62 9.59 5.55
CA GLY A 137 24.31 9.68 4.90
C GLY A 137 23.86 8.43 4.15
N LYS A 138 24.56 7.30 4.33
CA LYS A 138 24.24 6.02 3.68
C LYS A 138 23.40 5.13 4.58
N VAL A 139 22.37 4.51 4.01
CA VAL A 139 21.55 3.49 4.68
C VAL A 139 22.40 2.26 4.97
N GLU A 140 22.37 1.77 6.21
CA GLU A 140 23.04 0.54 6.61
C GLU A 140 22.52 -0.66 5.81
N ASN A 141 23.43 -1.45 5.23
CA ASN A 141 23.11 -2.70 4.52
C ASN A 141 22.02 -2.56 3.43
N ILE A 142 21.98 -1.42 2.73
CA ILE A 142 20.98 -1.17 1.68
C ILE A 142 21.00 -2.23 0.57
N ASP A 143 22.18 -2.76 0.25
CA ASP A 143 22.40 -3.86 -0.69
C ASP A 143 21.65 -5.14 -0.28
N ARG A 144 21.75 -5.50 1.01
CA ARG A 144 21.04 -6.68 1.55
C ARG A 144 19.54 -6.47 1.60
N ALA A 145 19.10 -5.26 1.92
CA ALA A 145 17.68 -4.90 1.94
C ALA A 145 17.07 -4.95 0.53
N LEU A 146 17.75 -4.39 -0.47
CA LEU A 146 17.34 -4.48 -1.88
C LEU A 146 17.32 -5.93 -2.39
N LEU A 147 18.31 -6.75 -2.00
CA LEU A 147 18.33 -8.16 -2.35
C LEU A 147 17.15 -8.93 -1.74
N SER A 148 16.81 -8.65 -0.48
CA SER A 148 15.65 -9.26 0.18
C SER A 148 14.33 -8.92 -0.51
N ASP A 149 14.16 -7.66 -0.91
CA ASP A 149 12.99 -7.17 -1.62
C ASP A 149 12.86 -7.84 -3.01
N SER A 150 13.95 -7.86 -3.77
CA SER A 150 14.00 -8.55 -5.07
C SER A 150 13.72 -10.05 -4.96
N ALA A 151 14.26 -10.72 -3.94
CA ALA A 151 14.00 -12.13 -3.70
C ALA A 151 12.52 -12.38 -3.36
N ALA A 152 11.93 -11.53 -2.52
CA ALA A 152 10.49 -11.58 -2.22
C ALA A 152 9.65 -11.39 -3.48
N THR A 153 10.00 -10.43 -4.36
CA THR A 153 9.29 -10.18 -5.63
C THR A 153 9.35 -11.38 -6.56
N VAL A 154 10.51 -12.03 -6.70
CA VAL A 154 10.65 -13.23 -7.54
C VAL A 154 9.83 -14.38 -6.96
N ILE A 155 9.92 -14.63 -5.65
CA ILE A 155 9.15 -15.70 -5.00
C ILE A 155 7.64 -15.42 -5.07
N GLY A 156 7.23 -14.18 -4.83
CA GLY A 156 5.84 -13.74 -4.89
C GLY A 156 5.24 -13.89 -6.30
N SER A 157 5.97 -13.45 -7.32
CA SER A 157 5.51 -13.60 -8.71
C SER A 157 5.35 -15.06 -9.12
N VAL A 158 6.25 -15.96 -8.68
CA VAL A 158 6.12 -17.41 -8.91
C VAL A 158 4.92 -17.99 -8.14
N ALA A 159 4.65 -17.49 -6.93
CA ALA A 159 3.47 -17.86 -6.14
C ALA A 159 2.15 -17.29 -6.72
N GLY A 160 2.19 -16.52 -7.81
CA GLY A 160 1.01 -15.98 -8.49
C GLY A 160 0.45 -14.69 -7.87
N THR A 161 1.24 -14.00 -7.02
CA THR A 161 0.90 -12.66 -6.53
C THR A 161 1.57 -11.57 -7.38
N SER A 162 1.07 -10.33 -7.29
CA SER A 162 1.77 -9.15 -7.81
C SER A 162 3.13 -8.97 -7.13
N ASN A 163 3.96 -8.06 -7.66
CA ASN A 163 5.23 -7.70 -7.04
C ASN A 163 5.03 -7.31 -5.56
N THR A 164 5.83 -7.92 -4.69
CA THR A 164 5.84 -7.62 -3.25
C THR A 164 6.90 -6.56 -3.01
N THR A 165 6.56 -5.49 -2.31
CA THR A 165 7.51 -4.40 -2.04
C THR A 165 7.54 -4.02 -0.57
N SER A 166 8.54 -3.21 -0.22
CA SER A 166 8.69 -2.58 1.07
C SER A 166 7.63 -1.48 1.28
N TYR A 167 6.94 -1.47 2.42
CA TYR A 167 5.85 -0.51 2.69
C TYR A 167 6.34 0.76 3.39
N ILE A 168 6.05 1.93 2.80
CA ILE A 168 6.37 3.24 3.40
C ILE A 168 5.48 3.53 4.63
N GLU A 169 4.27 2.97 4.64
CA GLU A 169 3.30 3.03 5.72
C GLU A 169 3.84 2.37 7.00
N SER A 170 4.80 1.44 6.87
CA SER A 170 5.52 0.85 8.02
C SER A 170 6.15 1.91 8.92
N GLY A 171 6.43 3.11 8.40
CA GLY A 171 6.87 4.24 9.20
C GLY A 171 5.91 4.62 10.33
N ALA A 172 4.59 4.45 10.14
CA ALA A 172 3.60 4.67 11.20
C ALA A 172 3.73 3.61 12.31
N GLY A 173 3.96 2.35 11.95
CA GLY A 173 4.22 1.27 12.91
C GLY A 173 5.55 1.45 13.67
N ILE A 174 6.58 1.94 13.00
CA ILE A 174 7.88 2.25 13.61
C ILE A 174 7.74 3.38 14.63
N LYS A 175 6.99 4.45 14.30
CA LYS A 175 6.69 5.54 15.24
C LYS A 175 5.94 5.06 16.48
N GLN A 176 5.19 3.97 16.38
CA GLN A 176 4.47 3.35 17.49
C GLN A 176 5.30 2.30 18.25
N GLY A 177 6.58 2.11 17.89
CA GLY A 177 7.53 1.24 18.61
C GLY A 177 7.92 -0.06 17.89
N GLY A 178 7.37 -0.34 16.70
CA GLY A 178 7.64 -1.54 15.92
C GLY A 178 8.96 -1.53 15.13
N SER A 179 10.06 -1.04 15.71
CA SER A 179 11.32 -0.78 14.99
C SER A 179 12.26 -1.97 14.82
N THR A 180 12.00 -3.10 15.49
CA THR A 180 12.89 -4.27 15.52
C THR A 180 12.73 -5.19 14.30
N GLY A 181 11.67 -5.02 13.51
CA GLY A 181 11.31 -5.89 12.39
C GLY A 181 10.56 -7.16 12.79
N LEU A 182 10.52 -7.52 14.09
CA LEU A 182 9.77 -8.68 14.58
C LEU A 182 8.26 -8.53 14.30
N THR A 183 7.76 -7.29 14.36
CA THR A 183 6.39 -6.93 14.03
C THR A 183 5.97 -7.35 12.62
N ALA A 184 6.91 -7.42 11.67
CA ALA A 184 6.61 -7.81 10.29
C ALA A 184 6.48 -9.33 10.09
N VAL A 185 6.85 -10.14 11.08
CA VAL A 185 6.80 -11.61 11.02
C VAL A 185 5.70 -12.17 11.92
N THR A 186 5.31 -11.44 12.96
CA THR A 186 4.31 -11.87 13.93
C THR A 186 2.90 -11.35 13.65
N VAL A 187 2.77 -10.35 12.78
CA VAL A 187 1.51 -9.67 12.43
C VAL A 187 1.36 -9.68 10.92
#